data_AF-A0A363RV24-F1
#
_entry.id   AF-A0A363RV24-F1
#
_cell.length_a   1.000
_cell.length_b   1.000
_cell.length_c   1.000
_cell.angle_alpha   90.00
_cell.angle_beta   90.00
_cell.angle_gamma   90.00
#
_symmetry.space_group_name_H-M   'P 1'
#
loop_
_entity.id
_entity.type
_entity.pdbx_description
1 polymer ?
#
loop_
_entity_poly.entity_id
_entity_poly.type
_entity_poly.pdbx_seq_one_letter_code
_entity_poly.pdbx_strand_id
1 'polypeptide(L)' 'MNPAVLRLQPLASLREARQCFAALQASASARQISLREPPAAPTTCCGRGCNGCVWEGFFAAAMYWQECALEALQS' A
#
# COMPACT_ATOMS: atom_id res chain seq x y z
N MET A 1 7.89 -8.88 13.72
CA MET A 1 6.65 -8.15 13.35
C MET A 1 5.95 -8.97 12.28
N ASN A 2 4.71 -9.40 12.51
CA ASN A 2 4.02 -10.37 11.63
C ASN A 2 3.40 -9.62 10.43
N PRO A 3 3.82 -9.90 9.18
CA PRO A 3 3.30 -9.19 8.00
C PRO A 3 1.80 -9.40 7.77
N ALA A 4 1.20 -10.43 8.37
CA ALA A 4 -0.24 -10.68 8.27
C ALA A 4 -1.10 -9.61 8.96
N VAL A 5 -0.59 -8.90 9.97
CA VAL A 5 -1.33 -7.82 10.65
C VAL A 5 -1.58 -6.62 9.73
N LEU A 6 -0.75 -6.42 8.71
CA LEU A 6 -0.92 -5.32 7.77
C LEU A 6 -2.21 -5.46 6.93
N ARG A 7 -2.66 -6.70 6.65
CA ARG A 7 -3.78 -7.00 5.74
C ARG A 7 -5.13 -6.44 6.19
N LEU A 8 -5.34 -6.22 7.49
CA LEU A 8 -6.66 -5.88 8.04
C LEU A 8 -6.92 -4.38 8.18
N GLN A 9 -5.93 -3.54 7.89
CA GLN A 9 -6.05 -2.10 8.12
C GLN A 9 -6.41 -1.39 6.81
N PRO A 10 -7.61 -0.78 6.69
CA PRO A 10 -7.91 0.07 5.55
C PRO A 10 -6.88 1.20 5.53
N LEU A 11 -6.22 1.37 4.38
CA LEU A 11 -5.26 2.45 4.17
C LEU A 11 -6.01 3.77 4.06
N ALA A 12 -6.47 4.30 5.20
CA ALA A 12 -7.27 5.52 5.29
C ALA A 12 -6.41 6.79 5.23
N SER A 13 -5.09 6.64 5.42
CA SER A 13 -4.12 7.73 5.41
C SER A 13 -2.90 7.40 4.58
N LEU A 14 -2.30 8.41 3.95
CA LEU A 14 -1.04 8.26 3.21
C LEU A 14 0.11 7.75 4.11
N ARG A 15 0.10 8.11 5.40
CA ARG A 15 1.08 7.59 6.37
C ARG A 15 0.94 6.08 6.53
N GLU A 16 -0.28 5.58 6.68
CA GLU A 16 -0.56 4.15 6.83
C GLU A 16 -0.17 3.38 5.56
N ALA A 17 -0.52 3.93 4.39
CA ALA A 17 -0.11 3.35 3.10
C ALA A 17 1.42 3.22 2.99
N ARG A 18 2.17 4.28 3.33
CA ARG A 18 3.64 4.25 3.31
C ARG A 18 4.21 3.24 4.30
N GLN A 19 3.67 3.16 5.52
CA GLN A 19 4.12 2.18 6.51
C GLN A 19 3.88 0.74 6.02
N CYS A 20 2.74 0.49 5.40
CA CYS A 20 2.43 -0.81 4.83
C CYS A 20 3.37 -1.18 3.68
N PHE A 21 3.63 -0.25 2.75
CA PHE A 21 4.54 -0.47 1.64
C PHE A 21 5.95 -0.79 2.12
N ALA A 22 6.46 -0.02 3.10
CA ALA A 22 7.78 -0.25 3.67
C ALA A 22 7.88 -1.63 4.36
N ALA A 23 6.86 -2.03 5.13
CA ALA A 23 6.88 -3.30 5.84
C ALA A 23 6.77 -4.51 4.90
N LEU A 24 5.98 -4.41 3.83
CA LEU A 24 5.89 -5.46 2.81
C LEU A 24 7.17 -5.55 1.98
N GLN A 25 7.75 -4.42 1.56
CA GLN A 25 9.06 -4.41 0.88
C GLN A 25 10.17 -4.98 1.74
N ALA A 26 10.22 -4.65 3.04
CA ALA A 26 11.19 -5.23 3.96
C ALA A 26 11.03 -6.75 4.06
N SER A 27 9.79 -7.23 4.17
CA SER A 27 9.48 -8.67 4.24
C SER A 27 9.86 -9.40 2.94
N ALA A 28 9.59 -8.78 1.79
CA ALA A 28 9.95 -9.34 0.50
C ALA A 28 11.46 -9.32 0.25
N SER A 29 12.15 -8.25 0.63
CA SER A 29 13.61 -8.17 0.56
C SER A 29 14.26 -9.26 1.41
N ALA A 30 13.74 -9.51 2.63
CA ALA A 30 14.21 -10.58 3.50
C ALA A 30 14.03 -11.97 2.90
N ARG A 31 13.05 -12.15 2.01
CA ARG A 31 12.75 -13.41 1.32
C ARG A 31 13.27 -13.44 -0.12
N GLN A 32 13.95 -12.38 -0.57
CA GLN A 32 14.37 -12.17 -1.95
C GLN A 32 13.24 -12.33 -2.98
N ILE A 33 12.03 -11.89 -2.62
CA ILE A 33 10.86 -11.92 -3.49
C ILE A 33 10.74 -10.56 -4.19
N SER A 34 10.61 -10.59 -5.51
CA SER A 34 10.36 -9.38 -6.30
C SER A 34 8.90 -8.98 -6.21
N LEU A 35 8.61 -7.91 -5.46
CA LEU A 35 7.28 -7.29 -5.43
C LEU A 35 7.09 -6.30 -6.58
N ARG A 36 5.84 -6.10 -6.99
CA ARG A 36 5.47 -5.01 -7.90
C ARG A 36 5.86 -3.65 -7.29
N GLU A 37 6.15 -2.66 -8.12
CA GLU A 37 6.34 -1.29 -7.62
C GLU A 37 5.08 -0.76 -6.94
N PRO A 38 5.20 -0.14 -5.75
CA PRO A 38 4.07 0.44 -5.06
C PRO A 38 3.51 1.64 -5.85
N PRO A 39 2.20 1.90 -5.77
CA PRO A 39 1.62 3.07 -6.41
C PRO A 39 2.24 4.36 -5.84
N ALA A 40 2.63 5.27 -6.73
CA ALA A 40 3.18 6.57 -6.35
C ALA A 40 2.09 7.44 -5.71
N ALA A 41 2.42 8.07 -4.59
CA ALA A 41 1.51 9.01 -3.94
C ALA A 41 1.25 10.21 -4.87
N PRO A 42 -0.01 10.60 -5.11
CA PRO A 42 -0.30 11.78 -5.89
C PRO A 42 0.25 13.03 -5.19
N THR A 43 0.96 13.88 -5.94
CA THR A 43 1.60 15.10 -5.43
C THR A 43 0.66 16.30 -5.33
N THR A 44 -0.50 16.24 -5.97
CA THR A 44 -1.51 17.31 -5.94
C THR A 44 -2.85 16.74 -5.48
N CYS A 45 -3.33 17.14 -4.29
CA CYS A 45 -4.78 17.06 -4.04
C CYS A 45 -5.41 18.30 -4.68
N CYS A 46 -6.41 18.08 -5.52
CA CYS A 46 -7.05 19.10 -6.35
C CYS A 46 -7.86 20.16 -5.56
N GLY A 47 -7.74 20.22 -4.22
CA GLY A 47 -8.25 21.29 -3.36
C GLY A 47 -9.77 21.46 -3.31
N ARG A 48 -10.53 20.70 -4.12
CA ARG A 48 -11.98 20.86 -4.31
C ARG A 48 -12.85 20.08 -3.32
N GLY A 49 -12.24 19.46 -2.30
CA GLY A 49 -12.93 18.68 -1.28
C GLY A 49 -12.58 17.20 -1.36
N CYS A 50 -12.52 16.55 -0.21
CA CYS A 50 -12.09 15.15 -0.07
C CYS A 50 -13.08 14.11 -0.62
N ASN A 51 -14.22 14.54 -1.17
CA ASN A 51 -15.25 13.68 -1.77
C ASN A 51 -14.98 13.50 -3.27
N GLY A 52 -13.95 12.74 -3.63
CA GLY A 52 -13.47 12.55 -5.02
C GLY A 52 -12.03 12.99 -5.29
N CYS A 53 -11.19 13.20 -4.26
CA CYS A 53 -9.78 13.51 -4.47
C CYS A 53 -9.05 12.24 -4.95
N VAL A 54 -8.00 12.41 -5.76
CA VAL A 54 -7.09 11.37 -6.30
C VAL A 54 -6.63 10.33 -5.26
N TRP A 55 -6.74 10.67 -3.99
CA TRP A 55 -6.63 9.79 -2.83
C TRP A 55 -7.50 8.54 -2.89
N GLU A 56 -8.76 8.60 -3.32
CA GLU A 56 -9.61 7.39 -3.39
C GLU A 56 -9.06 6.36 -4.37
N GLY A 57 -8.65 6.80 -5.56
CA GLY A 57 -7.98 5.94 -6.53
C GLY A 57 -6.64 5.43 -6.03
N PHE A 58 -5.88 6.28 -5.33
CA PHE A 58 -4.62 5.88 -4.70
C PHE A 58 -4.83 4.82 -3.62
N PHE A 59 -5.81 4.98 -2.72
CA PHE A 59 -6.10 4.03 -1.66
C PHE A 59 -6.63 2.70 -2.22
N ALA A 60 -7.48 2.73 -3.24
CA ALA A 60 -7.90 1.53 -3.95
C ALA A 60 -6.72 0.79 -4.59
N ALA A 61 -5.83 1.51 -5.28
CA ALA A 61 -4.61 0.93 -5.85
C ALA A 61 -3.64 0.41 -4.78
N ALA A 62 -3.54 1.10 -3.64
CA ALA A 62 -2.69 0.72 -2.53
C ALA A 62 -3.18 -0.57 -1.84
N MET A 63 -4.50 -0.71 -1.65
CA MET A 63 -5.09 -1.96 -1.15
C MET A 63 -4.85 -3.12 -2.11
N TYR A 64 -5.10 -2.91 -3.41
CA TYR A 64 -4.83 -3.94 -4.42
C TYR A 64 -3.36 -4.36 -4.44
N TRP A 65 -2.44 -3.40 -4.38
CA TRP A 65 -1.00 -3.68 -4.31
C TRP A 65 -0.62 -4.47 -3.06
N GLN A 66 -1.19 -4.12 -1.91
CA GLN A 66 -0.97 -4.83 -0.65
C GLN A 66 -1.40 -6.30 -0.78
N GLU A 67 -2.56 -6.57 -1.39
CA GLU A 67 -3.03 -7.94 -1.59
C GLU A 67 -2.09 -8.74 -2.51
N CYS A 68 -1.68 -8.18 -3.65
CA CYS A 68 -0.71 -8.82 -4.53
C CYS A 68 0.63 -9.09 -3.83
N ALA A 69 1.10 -8.15 -3.00
CA ALA A 69 2.36 -8.31 -2.28
C ALA A 69 2.27 -9.39 -1.21
N LEU A 70 1.14 -9.49 -0.50
CA LEU A 70 0.90 -10.54 0.46
C LEU A 70 0.78 -11.91 -0.21
N GLU A 71 0.11 -12.00 -1.35
CA GLU A 71 0.02 -13.25 -2.12
C GLU A 71 1.41 -13.73 -2.56
N ALA A 72 2.25 -12.84 -3.09
CA ALA A 72 3.64 -13.15 -3.41
C ALA A 72 4.46 -13.57 -2.18
N LEU A 73 4.18 -13.00 -1.00
CA LEU A 73 4.80 -13.42 0.26
C LEU A 73 4.17 -14.69 0.85
N GLN A 74 3.03 -15.16 0.37
CA GLN A 74 2.44 -16.42 0.84
C GLN A 74 2.85 -17.61 -0.02
N SER A 75 3.43 -17.36 -1.20
CA SER A 75 4.11 -18.37 -2.02
C SER A 75 5.49 -18.76 -1.51
#